data_AF-A0A7C3VFR7-F1
#
_entry.id   AF-A0A7C3VFR7-F1
#
_cell.length_a   1.000
_cell.length_b   1.000
_cell.length_c   1.000
_cell.angle_alpha   90.00
_cell.angle_beta   90.00
_cell.angle_gamma   90.00
#
_symmetry.space_group_name_H-M   'P 1'
#
loop_
_entity.id
_entity.type
_entity.pdbx_description
1 polymer ?
#
loop_
_entity_poly.entity_id
_entity_poly.type
_entity_poly.pdbx_seq_one_letter_code
_entity_poly.pdbx_strand_id
1 'polypeptide(L)' 'MLVYVLSKNGKPLMPTTPANARLLLKQGKAKAVQ' A
#
# COMPACT_ATOMS: atom_id res chain seq x y z
N MET A 1 2.45 7.93 -11.52
CA MET A 1 2.48 8.26 -10.09
C MET A 1 2.74 6.98 -9.30
N LEU A 2 3.81 6.93 -8.50
CA LEU A 2 4.11 5.82 -7.60
C LEU A 2 3.58 6.17 -6.21
N VAL A 3 2.92 5.22 -5.55
CA VAL A 3 2.34 5.38 -4.22
C VAL A 3 3.07 4.48 -3.25
N TYR A 4 3.45 5.02 -2.10
CA TYR A 4 4.06 4.28 -1.02
C TYR A 4 2.97 3.79 -0.06
N VAL A 5 2.95 2.49 0.18
CA VAL A 5 2.06 1.87 1.15
C VAL A 5 2.85 1.07 2.16
N LEU A 6 2.44 1.15 3.43
CA LEU A 6 2.94 0.26 4.46
C LEU A 6 2.20 -1.06 4.38
N SER A 7 2.89 -2.15 4.66
CA SER A 7 2.27 -3.42 5.01
C SER A 7 1.42 -3.28 6.26
N LYS A 8 0.49 -4.21 6.48
CA LYS A 8 -0.24 -4.37 7.76
C LYS A 8 0.69 -4.38 8.98
N ASN A 9 1.93 -4.86 8.81
CA ASN A 9 2.94 -4.95 9.86
C ASN A 9 3.82 -3.69 10.00
N GLY A 10 3.45 -2.57 9.37
CA GLY A 10 4.18 -1.30 9.48
C GLY A 10 5.53 -1.27 8.75
N LYS A 11 5.82 -2.28 7.92
CA LYS A 11 7.00 -2.29 7.05
C LYS A 11 6.67 -1.69 5.69
N PRO A 12 7.53 -0.86 5.08
CA PRO A 12 7.33 -0.41 3.70
C PRO A 12 7.29 -1.63 2.78
N LEU A 13 6.16 -1.81 2.07
CA LEU A 13 5.95 -3.02 1.28
C LEU A 13 6.58 -2.91 -0.11
N MET A 14 6.52 -1.72 -0.75
CA MET A 14 7.15 -1.31 -2.02
C MET A 14 6.41 -0.07 -2.61
N PRO A 15 7.06 0.80 -3.42
CA PRO A 15 6.33 1.76 -4.26
C PRO A 15 5.52 1.04 -5.35
N THR A 16 4.19 1.22 -5.33
CA THR A 16 3.27 0.53 -6.26
C THR A 16 2.40 1.53 -7.05
N THR A 17 1.65 1.04 -8.01
CA THR A 17 0.68 1.86 -8.75
C THR A 17 -0.57 2.12 -7.89
N PRO A 18 -1.29 3.24 -8.08
CA PRO A 18 -2.49 3.56 -7.29
C PRO A 18 -3.55 2.45 -7.34
N ALA A 19 -3.69 1.78 -8.49
CA ALA A 19 -4.61 0.66 -8.67
C ALA A 19 -4.25 -0.52 -7.74
N ASN A 20 -2.98 -0.91 -7.70
CA ASN A 20 -2.51 -1.99 -6.82
C ASN A 20 -2.57 -1.59 -5.35
N ALA A 21 -2.24 -0.34 -5.02
CA ALA A 21 -2.38 0.20 -3.66
C ALA A 21 -3.83 0.05 -3.17
N ARG A 22 -4.83 0.45 -3.98
CA ARG A 22 -6.24 0.32 -3.64
C ARG A 22 -6.67 -1.14 -3.44
N LEU A 23 -6.14 -2.06 -4.26
CA LEU A 23 -6.40 -3.49 -4.12
C LEU A 23 -5.85 -4.04 -2.79
N LEU A 24 -4.62 -3.67 -2.44
CA LEU A 24 -3.95 -4.09 -1.20
C LEU A 24 -4.60 -3.50 0.05
N LEU A 25 -5.04 -2.24 -0.03
CA LEU A 25 -5.83 -1.58 1.03
C LEU A 25 -7.18 -2.28 1.23
N LYS A 26 -7.88 -2.59 0.13
CA LYS A 26 -9.17 -3.31 0.18
C LYS A 26 -9.02 -4.74 0.73
N GLN A 27 -7.90 -5.39 0.46
CA GLN A 27 -7.56 -6.71 1.01
C GLN A 27 -7.06 -6.66 2.47
N GLY A 28 -6.88 -5.46 3.06
CA GLY A 28 -6.36 -5.30 4.43
C GLY A 28 -4.89 -5.70 4.61
N LYS A 29 -4.15 -5.85 3.50
CA LYS A 29 -2.72 -6.23 3.51
C LYS A 29 -1.79 -5.02 3.62
N ALA A 30 -2.33 -3.83 3.40
CA ALA A 30 -1.59 -2.57 3.42
C ALA A 30 -2.35 -1.47 4.18
N LYS A 31 -1.61 -0.44 4.59
CA LYS A 31 -2.10 0.85 5.12
C LYS A 31 -1.50 1.97 4.28
N ALA A 32 -2.30 2.98 3.98
CA ALA A 32 -1.83 4.18 3.29
C ALA A 32 -0.95 4.98 4.25
N VAL A 33 0.19 5.44 3.76
CA VAL A 33 0.95 6.52 4.41
C VAL A 33 0.75 7.73 3.53
N GLN A 34 0.25 8.79 4.16
CA GLN A 34 -0.06 10.05 3.50
C GLN A 34 1.20 10.87 3.28
#